data_AF-A0A8T5APK6-F1
#
_entry.id   AF-A0A8T5APK6-F1
#
_cell.length_a   1.000
_cell.length_b   1.000
_cell.length_c   1.000
_cell.angle_alpha   90.00
_cell.angle_beta   90.00
_cell.angle_gamma   90.00
#
_symmetry.space_group_name_H-M   'P 1'
#
loop_
_entity.id
_entity.type
_entity.pdbx_description
1 polymer ?
#
loop_
_entity_poly.entity_id
_entity_poly.type
_entity_poly.pdbx_seq_one_letter_code
_entity_poly.pdbx_strand_id
1 'polypeptide(L)' 'MLARGCCRRTVVEVREDLHREIRKLALLNDLRIYVLANAIIEDYLRDEQRVKALIKRLRVEAGSTIC' A
#
# COMPACT_ATOMS: atom_id res chain seq x y z
N MET A 1 -1.67 23.92 9.17
CA MET A 1 -2.88 23.32 9.80
C MET A 1 -3.28 22.11 8.99
N LEU A 2 -2.91 20.89 9.43
CA LEU A 2 -3.41 19.68 8.78
C LEU A 2 -4.84 19.43 9.26
N ALA A 3 -5.78 19.38 8.32
CA ALA A 3 -7.16 19.04 8.57
C ALA A 3 -7.22 17.74 9.38
N ARG A 4 -7.84 17.80 10.56
CA ARG A 4 -8.25 16.63 11.34
C ARG A 4 -9.40 15.94 10.61
N GLY A 5 -9.10 15.31 9.47
CA GLY A 5 -10.03 14.46 8.74
C GLY A 5 -10.15 13.11 9.43
N CYS A 6 -11.38 12.65 9.64
CA CYS A 6 -11.74 11.34 10.20
C CYS A 6 -10.85 10.22 9.65
N CYS A 7 -9.95 9.66 10.46
CA CYS A 7 -9.16 8.50 10.07
C CYS A 7 -10.08 7.28 10.00
N ARG A 8 -10.42 6.84 8.79
CA ARG A 8 -11.10 5.55 8.58
C ARG A 8 -10.05 4.44 8.68
N ARG A 9 -10.27 3.47 9.57
CA ARG A 9 -9.44 2.28 9.68
C ARG A 9 -9.89 1.27 8.64
N THR A 10 -8.98 0.89 7.76
CA THR A 10 -9.18 -0.19 6.79
C THR A 10 -8.21 -1.31 7.12
N VAL A 11 -8.71 -2.54 7.22
CA VAL A 11 -7.89 -3.74 7.35
C VAL A 11 -7.69 -4.30 5.94
N VAL A 12 -6.45 -4.57 5.57
CA VAL A 12 -6.07 -5.09 4.24
C VAL A 12 -5.35 -6.40 4.44
N GLU A 13 -5.71 -7.42 3.66
CA GLU A 13 -4.97 -8.68 3.62
C GLU A 13 -3.64 -8.46 2.90
N VAL A 14 -2.55 -8.82 3.57
CA VAL A 14 -1.18 -8.67 3.07
C VAL A 14 -0.53 -10.04 3.07
N ARG A 15 0.16 -10.38 1.98
CA ARG A 15 0.95 -11.61 1.93
C ARG A 15 1.97 -11.66 3.08
N GLU A 16 2.21 -12.85 3.62
CA GLU A 16 3.04 -13.02 4.83
C GLU A 16 4.47 -12.51 4.65
N ASP A 17 5.09 -12.77 3.50
CA ASP A 17 6.43 -12.31 3.14
C ASP A 17 6.52 -10.77 3.15
N LEU A 18 5.57 -10.11 2.48
CA LEU A 18 5.51 -8.65 2.44
C LEU A 18 5.29 -8.05 3.84
N HIS A 19 4.41 -8.65 4.65
CA HIS A 19 4.18 -8.20 6.02
C HIS A 19 5.44 -8.35 6.89
N ARG A 20 6.22 -9.43 6.73
CA ARG A 20 7.51 -9.61 7.43
C ARG A 20 8.52 -8.53 7.05
N GLU A 21 8.61 -8.16 5.78
CA GLU A 21 9.51 -7.10 5.30
C GLU A 21 9.12 -5.73 5.85
N ILE A 22 7.84 -5.36 5.76
CA ILE A 22 7.33 -4.08 6.30
C ILE A 22 7.58 -3.99 7.80
N ARG A 23 7.35 -5.09 8.53
CA ARG A 23 7.63 -5.15 9.98
C ARG A 23 9.11 -4.98 10.28
N LYS A 24 10.00 -5.64 9.52
CA LYS A 24 11.45 -5.50 9.68
C LYS A 24 11.89 -4.05 9.46
N LEU A 25 11.43 -3.42 8.38
CA LEU A 25 11.74 -2.02 8.08
C LEU A 25 11.23 -1.07 9.17
N ALA A 26 10.03 -1.30 9.67
CA ALA A 26 9.45 -0.51 10.76
C ALA A 26 10.29 -0.62 12.04
N LEU A 27 10.69 -1.84 12.43
CA LEU A 27 11.50 -2.07 13.62
C LEU A 27 12.90 -1.45 13.53
N LEU A 28 13.57 -1.57 12.38
CA LEU A 28 14.92 -1.04 12.18
C LEU A 28 14.98 0.49 12.24
N ASN A 29 13.85 1.16 12.00
CA ASN A 29 13.76 2.62 11.95
C ASN A 29 12.93 3.22 13.11
N ASP A 30 12.57 2.41 14.11
CA ASP A 30 11.70 2.81 15.25
C ASP A 30 10.39 3.48 14.80
N LEU A 31 9.80 2.98 13.72
CA LEU A 31 8.54 3.46 13.17
C LEU A 31 7.39 2.52 13.50
N ARG A 32 6.20 3.09 13.71
CA ARG A 32 4.97 2.30 13.76
C ARG A 32 4.64 1.79 12.35
N ILE A 33 4.27 0.52 12.23
CA ILE A 33 3.98 -0.14 10.93
C ILE A 33 3.00 0.67 10.07
N TYR A 34 1.92 1.19 10.65
CA TYR A 34 0.94 1.97 9.88
C TYR A 34 1.49 3.31 9.38
N VAL A 35 2.44 3.93 10.09
CA VAL A 35 3.09 5.17 9.66
C VAL A 35 3.95 4.89 8.43
N LEU A 36 4.77 3.84 8.51
CA LEU A 36 5.62 3.42 7.40
C LEU A 36 4.79 2.98 6.19
N ALA A 37 3.76 2.16 6.40
CA ALA A 37 2.89 1.69 5.34
C ALA A 37 2.18 2.85 4.63
N ASN A 38 1.63 3.81 5.39
CA ASN A 38 1.01 4.99 4.81
C ASN A 38 2.00 5.83 4.01
N ALA A 39 3.21 6.06 4.52
CA ALA A 39 4.24 6.81 3.80
C ALA A 39 4.64 6.14 2.48
N ILE A 40 4.78 4.80 2.47
CA ILE A 40 5.05 4.03 1.25
C ILE A 40 3.91 4.18 0.25
N ILE A 41 2.66 4.06 0.71
CA ILE A 41 1.47 4.21 -0.15
C ILE A 41 1.39 5.64 -0.71
N GLU A 42 1.57 6.65 0.13
CA GLU A 42 1.55 8.06 -0.28
C GLU A 42 2.63 8.35 -1.33
N ASP A 43 3.86 7.88 -1.12
CA ASP A 43 4.96 8.06 -2.07
C ASP A 43 4.67 7.35 -3.40
N TYR A 44 4.15 6.12 -3.34
CA TYR A 44 3.76 5.38 -4.54
C TYR A 44 2.64 6.08 -5.32
N LEU A 45 1.66 6.66 -4.61
CA LEU A 45 0.52 7.36 -5.20
C LEU A 45 0.88 8.72 -5.82
N ARG A 46 2.06 9.29 -5.51
CA ARG A 46 2.54 10.53 -6.15
C ARG A 46 2.82 10.34 -7.64
N ASP A 47 3.15 9.12 -8.07
CA ASP A 47 3.34 8.79 -9.48
C ASP A 47 2.04 8.25 -10.09
N GLU A 48 1.21 9.17 -10.58
CA GLU A 48 -0.09 8.83 -11.19
C GLU A 48 0.05 7.89 -12.39
N GLN A 49 1.13 8.03 -13.19
CA GLN A 49 1.33 7.18 -14.37
C GLN A 49 1.62 5.75 -13.96
N ARG A 50 2.50 5.55 -12.98
CA ARG A 50 2.81 4.22 -12.43
C ARG A 50 1.58 3.55 -11.85
N VAL A 51 0.74 4.29 -11.12
CA VAL A 51 -0.52 3.78 -10.57
C VAL A 51 -1.48 3.36 -11.68
N LYS A 52 -1.68 4.20 -12.71
CA LYS A 52 -2.53 3.86 -13.87
C LYS A 52 -2.04 2.61 -14.59
N ALA A 53 -0.73 2.47 -14.79
CA ALA A 53 -0.13 1.30 -15.41
C ALA A 53 -0.31 0.03 -14.56
N LEU A 54 -0.18 0.12 -13.24
CA LEU A 54 -0.46 -1.00 -12.32
C LEU A 54 -1.93 -1.43 -12.43
N ILE A 55 -2.88 -0.49 -12.34
CA ILE A 55 -4.31 -0.78 -12.44
C ILE A 55 -4.65 -1.46 -13.76
N LYS A 56 -4.09 -0.99 -14.88
CA LYS A 56 -4.32 -1.60 -16.19
C LYS A 56 -3.86 -3.05 -16.23
N ARG A 57 -2.69 -3.37 -15.67
CA ARG A 57 -2.17 -4.76 -15.60
C ARG A 57 -3.07 -5.65 -14.73
N LEU A 58 -3.42 -5.19 -13.53
CA LEU A 58 -4.29 -5.94 -12.62
C LEU A 58 -5.68 -6.24 -13.23
N ARG A 59 -6.23 -5.30 -14.01
CA ARG A 59 -7.51 -5.52 -14.71
C ARG A 59 -7.40 -6.59 -15.80
N VAL A 60 -6.27 -6.68 -16.49
CA VAL A 60 -6.02 -7.73 -17.48
C VAL A 60 -5.87 -9.09 -16.79
N GLU A 61 -5.08 -9.15 -15.72
CA GLU A 61 -4.87 -10.37 -14.93
C GLU A 61 -6.18 -10.89 -14.31
N ALA A 62 -7.04 -10.00 -13.80
CA ALA A 62 -8.36 -10.36 -13.27
C ALA A 62 -9.38 -10.72 -14.36
N GLY A 63 -9.18 -10.26 -15.61
CA GLY A 63 -10.00 -10.61 -16.77
C GLY A 63 -9.60 -11.93 -17.43
N SER A 64 -8.37 -12.42 -17.20
CA SER A 64 -7.87 -13.70 -17.71
C SER A 64 -8.20 -14.91 -16.82
N THR A 65 -8.84 -14.71 -15.66
CA THR A 65 -9.28 -15.78 -14.74
C THR A 65 -10.70 -16.28 -15.00
N ILE A 66 -11.32 -15.90 -16.12
CA ILE A 66 -12.56 -16.53 -16.61
C ILE A 66 -12.23 -17.32 -17.88
N CYS A 67 -11.56 -18.47 -17.68
CA CYS A 67 -11.50 -19.59 -18.62
C CYS A 67 -11.63 -20.87 -17.81
#